data_AF-A0A7Y3IB70-F1
#
_entry.id   AF-A0A7Y3IB70-F1
#
_cell.length_a   1.000
_cell.length_b   1.000
_cell.length_c   1.000
_cell.angle_alpha   90.00
_cell.angle_beta   90.00
_cell.angle_gamma   90.00
#
_symmetry.space_group_name_H-M   'P 1'
#
loop_
_entity.id
_entity.type
_entity.pdbx_description
1 polymer ?
#
loop_
_entity_poly.entity_id
_entity_poly.type
_entity_poly.pdbx_seq_one_letter_code
_entity_poly.pdbx_strand_id
1 'polypeptide(L)' 'MKRWTIGTALGLLLAAAPAWAQDAQPSYHDVMVQAWKAEHDKILDMARDFPVALYDARPHDDSRSFVEELRHVTIGLE' A
#
# COMPACT_ATOMS: atom_id res chain seq x y z
N MET A 1 -13.18 62.50 16.98
CA MET A 1 -11.92 61.93 16.44
C MET A 1 -11.62 60.63 17.18
N LYS A 2 -12.20 59.52 16.71
CA LYS A 2 -12.15 58.21 17.37
C LYS A 2 -12.40 57.17 16.28
N ARG A 3 -11.52 56.15 16.18
CA ARG A 3 -11.66 54.85 15.47
C ARG A 3 -10.39 54.42 14.70
N TRP A 4 -9.22 54.33 15.33
CA TRP A 4 -8.02 53.80 14.65
C TRP A 4 -7.17 52.84 15.51
N THR A 5 -7.72 52.28 16.59
CA THR A 5 -6.96 51.41 17.52
C THR A 5 -7.42 49.95 17.57
N ILE A 6 -8.33 49.50 16.70
CA ILE A 6 -8.80 48.10 16.70
C ILE A 6 -8.01 47.22 15.71
N GLY A 7 -7.31 47.80 14.74
CA GLY A 7 -6.61 47.04 13.69
C GLY A 7 -5.35 46.29 14.15
N THR A 8 -4.69 46.72 15.23
CA THR A 8 -3.36 46.21 15.60
C THR A 8 -3.41 44.96 16.48
N ALA A 9 -4.52 44.70 17.16
CA ALA A 9 -4.65 43.53 18.04
C ALA A 9 -4.92 42.21 17.28
N LEU A 10 -5.43 42.29 16.04
CA LEU A 10 -5.79 41.11 15.25
C LEU A 10 -4.58 40.48 14.54
N GLY A 11 -3.51 41.25 14.29
CA GLY A 11 -2.33 40.77 13.55
C GLY A 11 -1.40 39.86 14.36
N LEU A 12 -1.40 39.98 15.70
CA LEU A 12 -0.49 39.23 16.58
C LEU A 12 -1.00 37.83 16.96
N LEU A 13 -2.28 37.53 16.74
CA LEU A 13 -2.87 36.22 17.04
C LEU A 13 -2.78 35.21 15.87
N LEU A 14 -2.39 35.66 14.68
CA LEU A 14 -2.29 34.81 13.48
C LEU A 14 -0.93 34.11 13.31
N ALA A 15 0.06 34.41 14.16
CA ALA A 15 1.45 33.97 13.98
C ALA A 15 1.83 32.66 14.72
N ALA A 16 0.90 32.01 15.41
CA ALA A 16 1.18 30.81 16.23
C ALA A 16 0.32 29.59 15.85
N ALA A 17 -0.07 29.48 14.57
CA ALA A 17 -0.55 28.19 14.09
C ALA A 17 0.66 27.24 14.03
N PRO A 18 0.60 26.04 14.65
CA PRO A 18 1.63 25.05 14.40
C PRO A 18 1.62 24.80 12.90
N ALA A 19 2.77 24.84 12.24
CA ALA A 19 2.89 24.22 10.94
C ALA A 19 2.83 22.72 11.20
N TRP A 20 1.62 22.15 11.18
CA TRP A 20 1.44 20.71 11.12
C TRP A 20 2.08 20.31 9.80
N ALA A 21 3.26 19.69 9.85
CA ALA A 21 3.82 19.04 8.67
C ALA A 21 2.75 18.09 8.17
N GLN A 22 2.16 18.40 7.01
CA GLN A 22 1.23 17.49 6.37
C GLN A 22 2.06 16.30 5.93
N ASP A 23 1.76 15.12 6.48
CA ASP A 23 2.36 13.88 6.00
C ASP A 23 2.14 13.82 4.49
N ALA A 24 3.24 13.67 3.74
CA ALA A 24 3.16 13.58 2.30
C ALA A 24 2.29 12.37 1.94
N GLN A 25 1.18 12.62 1.26
CA GLN A 25 0.34 11.53 0.77
C GLN A 25 1.17 10.68 -0.20
N PRO A 26 1.09 9.33 -0.08
CA PRO A 26 1.81 8.46 -0.99
C PRO A 26 1.36 8.73 -2.42
N SER A 27 2.32 8.67 -3.35
CA SER A 27 1.97 8.80 -4.75
C SER A 27 1.11 7.61 -5.19
N TYR A 28 0.37 7.77 -6.28
CA TYR A 28 -0.39 6.64 -6.86
C TYR A 28 0.53 5.45 -7.17
N HIS A 29 1.75 5.73 -7.63
CA HIS A 29 2.76 4.71 -7.86
C HIS A 29 3.12 3.95 -6.58
N ASP A 30 3.35 4.66 -5.47
CA ASP A 30 3.69 4.02 -4.19
C ASP A 30 2.56 3.14 -3.69
N VAL A 31 1.30 3.59 -3.83
CA VAL A 31 0.12 2.79 -3.48
C VAL A 31 0.05 1.51 -4.31
N MET A 32 0.28 1.60 -5.63
CA MET A 32 0.24 0.44 -6.51
C MET A 32 1.36 -0.56 -6.20
N VAL A 33 2.58 -0.10 -5.95
CA VAL A 33 3.72 -0.96 -5.58
C VAL A 33 3.46 -1.65 -4.25
N GLN A 34 2.95 -0.92 -3.24
CA GLN A 34 2.62 -1.51 -1.94
C GLN A 34 1.49 -2.54 -2.05
N ALA A 35 0.46 -2.26 -2.84
CA ALA A 35 -0.63 -3.20 -3.07
C ALA A 35 -0.14 -4.48 -3.76
N TRP A 36 0.67 -4.34 -4.81
CA TRP A 36 1.28 -5.48 -5.50
C TRP A 36 2.12 -6.34 -4.56
N LYS A 37 2.99 -5.70 -3.77
CA LYS A 37 3.82 -6.39 -2.77
C LYS A 37 2.97 -7.13 -1.74
N ALA A 38 1.90 -6.50 -1.24
CA ALA A 38 1.03 -7.11 -0.25
C ALA A 38 0.32 -8.37 -0.77
N GLU A 39 -0.15 -8.36 -2.02
CA GLU A 39 -0.73 -9.58 -2.62
C GLU A 39 0.33 -10.66 -2.90
N HIS A 40 1.52 -10.24 -3.33
CA HIS A 40 2.64 -11.15 -3.53
C HIS A 40 3.06 -11.87 -2.24
N ASP A 41 3.20 -11.15 -1.13
CA ASP A 41 3.60 -11.72 0.16
C ASP A 41 2.56 -12.77 0.64
N LYS A 42 1.26 -12.52 0.41
CA LYS A 42 0.20 -13.50 0.70
C LYS A 42 0.33 -14.77 -0.13
N ILE A 43 0.66 -14.65 -1.42
CA ILE A 43 0.85 -15.81 -2.30
C ILE A 43 2.04 -16.65 -1.81
N LEU A 44 3.13 -16.01 -1.41
CA LEU A 44 4.29 -16.71 -0.85
C LEU A 44 3.99 -17.40 0.47
N ASP A 45 3.23 -16.76 1.37
CA ASP A 45 2.83 -17.38 2.63
C ASP A 45 1.86 -18.55 2.39
N MET A 46 0.90 -18.41 1.47
CA MET A 46 0.05 -19.52 1.05
C MET A 46 0.87 -20.69 0.48
N ALA A 47 1.89 -20.40 -0.33
CA ALA A 47 2.76 -21.42 -0.89
C ALA A 47 3.65 -22.11 0.15
N ARG A 48 4.06 -21.39 1.20
CA ARG A 48 4.81 -21.96 2.33
C ARG A 48 3.96 -22.96 3.11
N ASP A 49 2.68 -22.65 3.31
CA ASP A 49 1.78 -23.44 4.14
C ASP A 49 1.05 -24.54 3.34
N PHE A 50 1.17 -24.55 2.01
CA PHE A 50 0.50 -25.53 1.16
C PHE A 50 1.10 -26.95 1.34
N PRO A 51 0.28 -28.02 1.39
CA PRO A 51 0.80 -29.38 1.58
C PRO A 51 1.66 -29.84 0.40
N VAL A 52 2.93 -30.16 0.66
CA VAL A 52 3.89 -30.61 -0.37
C VAL A 52 3.38 -31.80 -1.19
N ALA A 53 2.66 -32.73 -0.56
CA ALA A 53 2.07 -33.89 -1.22
C ALA A 53 1.04 -33.54 -2.31
N LEU A 54 0.53 -32.30 -2.32
CA LEU A 54 -0.46 -31.81 -3.28
C LEU A 54 0.11 -30.87 -4.34
N TYR A 55 1.43 -30.66 -4.38
CA TYR A 55 2.03 -29.68 -5.31
C TYR A 55 1.75 -30.01 -6.78
N ASP A 56 1.82 -31.30 -7.11
CA ASP A 56 1.55 -31.82 -8.45
C ASP A 56 0.11 -32.32 -8.62
N ALA A 57 -0.70 -32.27 -7.56
CA ALA A 57 -2.09 -32.70 -7.63
C ALA A 57 -2.88 -31.77 -8.56
N ARG A 58 -3.66 -32.36 -9.46
CA ARG A 58 -4.56 -31.64 -10.36
C ARG A 58 -6.01 -31.93 -9.96
N PRO A 59 -6.85 -30.91 -9.77
CA PRO A 59 -8.27 -31.12 -9.49
C PRO A 59 -9.04 -31.67 -10.70
N HIS A 60 -8.57 -31.39 -11.91
CA HIS A 60 -9.08 -31.93 -13.17
C HIS A 60 -7.93 -32.01 -14.20
N ASP A 61 -8.04 -32.89 -15.20
CA ASP A 61 -6.95 -33.20 -16.14
C ASP A 61 -6.49 -32.01 -17.00
N ASP A 62 -7.34 -31.00 -17.16
CA ASP A 62 -7.07 -29.75 -17.90
C ASP A 62 -6.57 -28.59 -17.03
N SER A 63 -6.47 -28.80 -15.72
CA SER A 63 -6.07 -27.77 -14.75
C SER A 63 -4.57 -27.78 -14.53
N ARG A 64 -3.98 -26.60 -14.29
CA ARG A 64 -2.61 -26.51 -13.77
C ARG A 64 -2.57 -27.01 -12.33
N SER A 65 -1.51 -27.71 -11.97
CA SER A 65 -1.22 -28.04 -10.57
C SER A 65 -0.83 -26.80 -9.79
N PHE A 66 -0.78 -26.91 -8.46
CA PHE A 66 -0.39 -25.79 -7.60
C PHE A 66 0.99 -25.23 -7.99
N VAL A 67 1.98 -26.08 -8.26
CA VAL A 67 3.33 -25.63 -8.63
C VAL A 67 3.36 -24.94 -10.00
N GLU A 68 2.52 -25.38 -10.94
CA GLU A 68 2.40 -24.77 -12.27
C GLU A 68 1.75 -23.38 -12.18
N GLU A 69 0.73 -23.22 -11.34
CA GLU A 69 0.11 -21.92 -11.05
C GLU A 69 1.07 -20.98 -10.32
N LEU A 70 1.74 -21.47 -9.28
CA LEU A 70 2.69 -20.66 -8.51
C LEU A 70 3.81 -20.14 -9.42
N ARG A 71 4.36 -21.00 -10.29
CA ARG A 71 5.34 -20.58 -11.30
C ARG A 71 4.76 -19.53 -12.24
N HIS A 72 3.54 -19.73 -12.73
CA HIS A 72 2.91 -18.79 -13.64
C HIS A 72 2.78 -17.37 -13.07
N VAL A 73 2.35 -17.24 -11.81
CA VAL A 73 2.15 -15.93 -11.16
C VAL A 73 3.45 -15.29 -10.68
N THR A 74 4.52 -16.08 -10.54
CA THR A 74 5.84 -15.60 -10.09
C THR A 74 6.83 -15.31 -11.22
N ILE A 75 6.51 -15.66 -12.48
CA ILE A 75 7.37 -15.41 -13.65
C ILE A 75 7.71 -13.92 -13.85
N GLY A 76 6.89 -12.99 -13.35
CA GLY A 76 7.15 -11.56 -13.44
C GLY A 76 8.04 -10.98 -12.34
N LEU A 77 8.74 -11.82 -11.56
CA LEU A 77 9.46 -11.43 -10.34
C LEU A 77 11.00 -11.39 -10.47
N GLU A 78 11.56 -11.42 -11.68
CA GLU A 78 13.00 -11.22 -11.91
C GLU A 78 13.40 -9.75 -11.93
#